data_AF-A0A368X4F7-F1
#
_entry.id   AF-A0A368X4F7-F1
#
_cell.length_a   1.000
_cell.length_b   1.000
_cell.length_c   1.000
_cell.angle_alpha   90.00
_cell.angle_beta   90.00
_cell.angle_gamma   90.00
#
_symmetry.space_group_name_H-M   'P 1'
#
loop_
_entity.id
_entity.type
_entity.pdbx_description
1 polymer ?
#
loop_
_entity_poly.entity_id
_entity_poly.type
_entity_poly.pdbx_seq_one_letter_code
_entity_poly.pdbx_strand_id
1 'polypeptide(L)'
;MATSRKYVSLWWLLPIVVFAMVWLFGPALITTHNATVFLGDCEEDSCALHGDLSTNIFTRNYELKQADGSIIVFHPDAAKLISWPAPKE
;
A
#
# COMPACT_ATOMS: atom_id res chain seq x y z
N MET A 1 35.79 35.33 -15.63
CA MET A 1 34.57 34.63 -16.08
C MET A 1 33.64 34.48 -14.90
N ALA A 2 32.59 35.30 -14.82
CA ALA A 2 31.62 35.23 -13.73
C ALA A 2 30.61 34.11 -14.03
N THR A 3 30.71 32.99 -13.32
CA THR A 3 29.69 31.94 -13.35
C THR A 3 28.43 32.44 -12.64
N SER A 4 27.51 33.01 -13.42
CA SER A 4 26.13 33.27 -13.00
C SER A 4 25.48 31.93 -12.63
N ARG A 5 25.49 31.59 -11.35
CA ARG A 5 24.72 30.47 -10.81
C ARG A 5 23.27 30.91 -10.86
N LYS A 6 22.57 30.57 -11.96
CA LYS A 6 21.13 30.80 -12.12
C LYS A 6 20.42 30.08 -10.97
N TYR A 7 20.03 30.83 -9.95
CA TYR A 7 19.12 30.37 -8.91
C TYR A 7 17.76 30.16 -9.59
N VAL A 8 17.54 28.95 -10.10
CA VAL A 8 16.19 28.49 -10.42
C VAL A 8 15.44 28.53 -9.09
N SER A 9 14.47 29.43 -8.98
CA SER A 9 13.73 29.61 -7.74
C SER A 9 13.14 28.26 -7.31
N LEU A 10 13.63 27.75 -6.16
CA LEU A 10 13.28 26.45 -5.58
C LEU A 10 11.76 26.26 -5.43
N TRP A 11 11.03 27.37 -5.36
CA TRP A 11 9.57 27.42 -5.29
C TRP A 11 8.85 26.76 -6.47
N TRP A 12 9.45 26.74 -7.67
CA TRP A 12 8.87 26.05 -8.83
C TRP A 12 9.01 24.52 -8.76
N LEU A 13 9.96 24.02 -7.96
CA LEU A 13 10.18 22.59 -7.75
C LEU A 13 9.32 22.02 -6.61
N LEU A 14 8.77 22.86 -5.73
CA LEU A 14 7.89 22.45 -4.64
C LEU A 14 6.76 21.51 -5.06
N PRO A 15 5.97 21.76 -6.12
CA PRO A 15 4.91 20.84 -6.51
C PRO A 15 5.46 19.46 -6.90
N ILE A 16 6.60 19.41 -7.60
CA ILE A 16 7.25 18.14 -8.00
C ILE A 16 7.72 17.37 -6.77
N VAL A 17 8.32 18.07 -5.80
CA VAL A 17 8.79 17.46 -4.54
C VAL A 17 7.62 16.92 -3.72
N VAL A 18 6.51 17.67 -3.64
CA VAL A 18 5.29 17.23 -2.95
C VAL A 18 4.68 16.01 -3.63
N PHE A 19 4.58 16.01 -4.97
CA PHE A 19 4.09 14.84 -5.72
C PHE A 19 4.98 13.61 -5.54
N ALA A 20 6.30 13.78 -5.59
CA ALA A 20 7.25 12.69 -5.35
C ALA A 20 7.10 12.14 -3.92
N MET A 21 6.93 13.02 -2.92
CA MET A 21 6.74 12.62 -1.53
C MET A 21 5.42 11.85 -1.34
N VAL A 22 4.30 12.33 -1.88
CA VAL A 22 3.01 11.62 -1.82
C VAL A 22 3.08 10.26 -2.51
N TRP A 23 3.74 10.19 -3.67
CA TRP A 23 3.89 8.94 -4.42
C TRP A 23 4.74 7.90 -3.68
N LEU A 24 5.76 8.36 -2.94
CA LEU A 24 6.68 7.49 -2.21
C LEU A 24 6.14 7.05 -0.85
N PHE A 25 5.47 7.93 -0.10
CA PHE A 25 4.99 7.65 1.25
C PHE A 25 3.51 7.25 1.32
N GLY A 26 2.74 7.48 0.26
CA GLY A 26 1.32 7.09 0.19
C GLY A 26 1.09 5.61 0.56
N PRO A 27 1.77 4.64 -0.07
CA PRO A 27 1.56 3.21 0.20
C PRO A 27 1.92 2.81 1.64
N ALA A 28 2.89 3.49 2.26
CA ALA A 28 3.34 3.21 3.63
C ALA A 28 2.28 3.54 4.70
N LEU A 29 1.35 4.43 4.37
CA LEU A 29 0.28 4.87 5.26
C LEU A 29 -1.01 4.05 5.11
N ILE A 30 -1.03 3.08 4.18
CA ILE A 30 -2.18 2.19 3.91
C ILE A 30 -1.93 0.84 4.61
N THR A 31 -1.77 0.88 5.93
CA THR A 31 -1.83 -0.34 6.76
C THR A 31 -3.23 -0.43 7.35
N THR A 32 -3.99 -1.43 6.89
CA THR A 32 -5.34 -1.71 7.38
C THR A 32 -5.28 -2.86 8.36
N HIS A 33 -5.60 -2.58 9.62
CA HIS A 33 -5.64 -3.61 10.65
C HIS A 33 -6.90 -4.47 10.53
N ASN A 34 -6.74 -5.77 10.76
CA ASN A 34 -7.84 -6.74 10.77
C ASN A 34 -8.71 -6.68 9.49
N ALA A 35 -8.07 -6.83 8.34
CA ALA A 35 -8.72 -6.94 7.05
C ALA A 35 -9.08 -8.40 6.74
N THR A 36 -10.18 -8.58 6.00
CA THR A 36 -10.51 -9.86 5.37
C THR A 36 -10.23 -9.76 3.87
N VAL A 37 -9.50 -10.72 3.33
CA VAL A 37 -9.13 -10.78 1.91
C VAL A 37 -9.61 -12.10 1.31
N PHE A 38 -10.30 -12.00 0.17
CA PHE A 38 -10.64 -13.13 -0.68
C PHE A 38 -9.75 -13.09 -1.93
N LEU A 39 -8.99 -14.17 -2.15
CA LEU A 39 -8.06 -14.29 -3.28
C LEU A 39 -8.66 -15.13 -4.41
N GLY A 40 -8.44 -14.70 -5.65
CA GLY A 40 -8.90 -15.42 -6.84
C GLY A 40 -10.42 -15.55 -6.88
N ASP A 41 -10.93 -16.68 -7.37
CA ASP A 41 -12.38 -16.89 -7.54
C ASP A 41 -13.11 -17.35 -6.27
N CYS A 42 -12.42 -17.56 -5.15
CA CYS A 42 -13.05 -18.09 -3.94
C CYS A 42 -13.78 -16.97 -3.16
N GLU A 43 -15.11 -17.07 -3.06
CA GLU A 43 -15.98 -16.17 -2.27
C GLU A 43 -16.53 -16.84 -0.99
N GLU A 44 -16.13 -18.07 -0.71
CA GLU A 44 -16.60 -18.82 0.46
C GLU A 44 -15.83 -18.39 1.72
N ASP A 45 -16.51 -18.37 2.88
CA ASP A 45 -15.92 -18.00 4.16
C ASP A 45 -14.71 -18.87 4.54
N SER A 46 -14.65 -20.12 4.08
CA SER A 46 -13.51 -21.00 4.29
C SER A 46 -12.21 -20.55 3.59
N CYS A 47 -12.32 -19.67 2.59
CA CYS A 47 -11.19 -19.06 1.89
C CYS A 47 -10.86 -17.66 2.40
N ALA A 48 -11.62 -17.13 3.36
CA ALA A 48 -11.40 -15.80 3.91
C ALA A 48 -10.06 -15.76 4.65
N LEU A 49 -9.15 -14.91 4.19
CA LEU A 49 -7.88 -14.68 4.85
C LEU A 49 -8.01 -13.46 5.75
N HIS A 50 -7.80 -13.64 7.05
CA HIS A 50 -7.90 -12.56 8.03
C HIS A 50 -6.52 -12.15 8.53
N GLY A 51 -6.23 -10.85 8.55
CA GLY A 51 -4.94 -10.36 9.03
C GLY A 51 -4.75 -8.85 8.89
N ASP A 52 -3.54 -8.38 9.16
CA ASP A 52 -3.15 -7.00 8.90
C ASP A 52 -2.72 -6.87 7.44
N LEU A 53 -3.42 -6.02 6.68
CA LEU A 53 -3.12 -5.77 5.28
C LEU A 53 -2.23 -4.53 5.16
N SER A 54 -1.06 -4.66 4.54
CA SER A 54 -0.19 -3.55 4.18
C SER A 54 0.10 -3.56 2.69
N THR A 55 0.57 -2.42 2.17
CA THR A 55 1.02 -2.31 0.77
C THR A 55 2.53 -2.13 0.76
N ASN A 56 3.24 -2.98 0.02
CA ASN A 56 4.66 -2.83 -0.19
C ASN A 56 4.95 -1.58 -1.04
N ILE A 57 5.80 -0.68 -0.55
CA ILE A 57 6.08 0.61 -1.18
C ILE A 57 6.85 0.44 -2.51
N PHE A 58 7.64 -0.62 -2.63
CA PHE A 58 8.50 -0.86 -3.80
C PHE A 58 7.78 -1.64 -4.88
N THR A 59 7.14 -2.76 -4.53
CA THR A 59 6.48 -3.64 -5.50
C THR A 59 5.02 -3.28 -5.73
N ARG A 60 4.40 -2.49 -4.83
CA ARG A 60 2.96 -2.20 -4.80
C ARG A 60 2.07 -3.44 -4.64
N ASN A 61 2.66 -4.53 -4.17
CA ASN A 61 1.91 -5.72 -3.79
C ASN A 61 1.27 -5.53 -2.42
N TYR A 62 0.16 -6.22 -2.20
CA TYR A 62 -0.43 -6.33 -0.88
C TYR A 62 0.28 -7.42 -0.09
N GLU A 63 0.47 -7.18 1.20
CA GLU A 63 1.01 -8.12 2.16
C GLU A 63 -0.02 -8.29 3.27
N LEU A 64 -0.57 -9.49 3.43
CA LEU A 64 -1.47 -9.82 4.51
C LEU A 64 -0.70 -10.62 5.56
N LYS A 65 -0.58 -10.05 6.76
CA LYS A 65 0.04 -10.69 7.91
C LYS A 65 -1.03 -11.34 8.78
N GLN A 66 -1.04 -12.68 8.81
CA GLN A 66 -1.99 -13.45 9.60
C GLN A 66 -1.56 -13.57 11.07
N ALA A 67 -2.48 -13.97 11.94
CA ALA A 67 -2.25 -14.14 13.37
C ALA A 67 -1.24 -15.26 13.71
N ASP A 68 -1.05 -16.22 12.80
CA ASP A 68 -0.05 -17.29 12.90
C ASP A 68 1.38 -16.81 12.59
N GLY A 69 1.54 -15.56 12.15
CA GLY A 69 2.80 -14.97 11.74
C GLY A 69 3.18 -15.20 10.28
N SER A 70 2.34 -15.89 9.51
CA SER A 70 2.53 -16.03 8.06
C SER A 70 2.27 -14.71 7.35
N ILE A 71 2.98 -14.50 6.22
CA ILE A 71 2.84 -13.31 5.38
C ILE A 71 2.49 -13.76 3.97
N ILE A 72 1.31 -13.36 3.51
CA ILE A 72 0.81 -13.70 2.19
C ILE A 72 0.98 -12.45 1.31
N VAL A 73 1.85 -12.56 0.30
CA VAL A 73 2.10 -11.46 -0.65
C VAL A 73 1.37 -11.74 -1.95
N PHE A 74 0.52 -10.82 -2.39
CA PHE A 74 -0.25 -10.97 -3.61
C PHE A 74 -0.36 -9.65 -4.39
N HIS A 75 -0.53 -9.77 -5.71
CA HIS A 75 -0.82 -8.61 -6.54
C HIS A 75 -2.22 -8.07 -6.24
N PRO A 76 -2.45 -6.75 -6.37
CA PRO A 76 -3.78 -6.16 -6.17
C PRO A 76 -4.86 -6.83 -7.02
N ASP A 77 -4.52 -7.23 -8.25
CA ASP A 77 -5.44 -7.87 -9.19
C ASP A 77 -5.86 -9.29 -8.76
N ALA A 78 -5.13 -9.91 -7.82
CA ALA A 78 -5.49 -11.21 -7.26
C ALA A 78 -6.50 -11.11 -6.12
N ALA A 79 -6.70 -9.91 -5.57
CA ALA A 79 -7.69 -9.67 -4.52
C ALA A 79 -9.05 -9.41 -5.16
N LYS A 80 -9.98 -10.33 -4.96
CA LYS A 80 -11.33 -10.21 -5.49
C LYS A 80 -12.20 -9.35 -4.59
N LEU A 81 -12.06 -9.52 -3.28
CA LEU A 81 -12.75 -8.70 -2.30
C LEU A 81 -11.85 -8.46 -1.09
N ILE A 82 -11.84 -7.22 -0.62
CA ILE A 82 -11.17 -6.83 0.60
C ILE A 82 -12.18 -6.06 1.44
N SER A 83 -12.39 -6.49 2.68
CA SER A 83 -13.31 -5.83 3.61
C SER A 83 -12.60 -5.46 4.92
N TRP A 84 -12.97 -4.30 5.46
CA TRP A 84 -12.45 -3.77 6.72
C TRP A 84 -13.52 -2.93 7.44
N PRO A 85 -13.57 -2.95 8.79
CA PRO A 85 -12.89 -3.91 9.68
C PRO A 85 -13.52 -5.31 9.55
N ALA A 86 -12.72 -6.37 9.64
CA ALA A 86 -13.24 -7.72 9.72
C ALA A 86 -14.16 -7.82 10.95
N PRO A 87 -15.33 -8.50 10.83
CA PRO A 87 -16.18 -8.77 11.98
C PRO A 87 -15.35 -9.48 13.04
N LYS A 88 -15.36 -8.94 14.26
CA LYS A 88 -14.81 -9.64 15.41
C LYS A 88 -15.78 -10.77 15.72
N GLU A 89 -15.36 -12.02 15.47
CA GLU A 89 -16.04 -13.18 16.04
C GLU A 89 -16.02 -13.13 17.57
#